data_AF-A0A364N2F5-F1
#
_entry.id   AF-A0A364N2F5-F1
#
_cell.length_a   1.000
_cell.length_b   1.000
_cell.length_c   1.000
_cell.angle_alpha   90.00
_cell.angle_beta   90.00
_cell.angle_gamma   90.00
#
_symmetry.space_group_name_H-M   'P 1'
#
loop_
_entity.id
_entity.type
_entity.pdbx_description
1 polymer ?
#
loop_
_entity_poly.entity_id
_entity_poly.type
_entity_poly.pdbx_seq_one_letter_code
_entity_poly.pdbx_strand_id
1 'polypeptide(L)' 'MCKKAACDSCHKTTWWGCGKHVAGVMETVPSEQWCTCAPRVQQQGHQYPPMGSLSSA' A
#
# COMPACT_ATOMS: atom_id res chain seq x y z
N MET A 1 11.18 7.84 3.36
CA MET A 1 10.64 7.05 4.47
C MET A 1 9.33 6.42 4.04
N CYS A 2 9.18 5.10 4.23
CA CYS A 2 7.91 4.43 3.96
C CYS A 2 6.96 4.66 5.13
N LYS A 3 5.69 4.94 4.86
CA LYS A 3 4.67 5.16 5.89
C LYS A 3 3.32 4.62 5.45
N LYS A 4 2.44 4.37 6.42
CA LYS A 4 1.02 4.09 6.14
C LYS A 4 0.36 5.32 5.52
N ALA A 5 -0.52 5.11 4.56
CA ALA A 5 -1.28 6.12 3.86
C ALA A 5 -2.70 5.60 3.59
N ALA A 6 -3.65 6.47 3.31
CA ALA A 6 -4.96 6.06 2.81
C ALA A 6 -4.95 6.13 1.28
N CYS A 7 -5.58 5.15 0.63
CA CYS A 7 -5.82 5.20 -0.81
C CYS A 7 -7.01 6.11 -1.08
N ASP A 8 -6.86 7.08 -1.97
CA ASP A 8 -7.95 8.01 -2.34
C ASP A 8 -9.05 7.30 -3.15
N SER A 9 -8.68 6.31 -3.96
CA SER A 9 -9.62 5.61 -4.85
C SER A 9 -10.55 4.64 -4.11
N CYS A 10 -10.03 3.86 -3.15
CA CYS A 10 -10.82 2.85 -2.42
C CYS A 10 -10.97 3.14 -0.92
N HIS A 11 -10.42 4.24 -0.42
CA HIS A 11 -10.44 4.66 0.99
C HIS A 11 -9.85 3.65 1.99
N LYS A 12 -9.17 2.61 1.50
CA LYS A 12 -8.49 1.59 2.30
C LYS A 12 -7.05 1.99 2.60
N THR A 13 -6.44 1.31 3.57
CA THR A 13 -5.06 1.56 3.97
C THR A 13 -4.09 1.03 2.91
N THR A 14 -3.17 1.89 2.51
CA THR A 14 -2.04 1.59 1.64
C THR A 14 -0.75 2.11 2.28
N TRP A 15 0.35 2.04 1.57
CA TRP A 15 1.66 2.53 1.97
C TRP A 15 2.15 3.57 0.97
N TRP A 16 3.00 4.48 1.44
CA TRP A 16 3.63 5.49 0.63
C TRP A 16 5.14 5.46 0.86
N GLY A 17 5.95 5.50 -0.20
CA GLY A 17 7.41 5.49 -0.11
C GLY A 17 8.08 4.69 -1.21
N CYS A 18 9.27 4.15 -0.95
CA CYS A 18 10.08 3.46 -1.96
C CYS A 18 9.77 1.95 -2.14
N GLY A 19 8.74 1.41 -1.48
CA GLY A 19 8.31 0.00 -1.62
C GLY A 19 9.16 -1.00 -0.84
N LYS A 20 10.45 -0.75 -0.66
CA LYS A 20 11.36 -1.65 0.07
C LYS A 20 10.96 -1.96 1.51
N HIS A 21 10.25 -1.05 2.17
CA HIS A 21 9.81 -1.24 3.57
C HIS A 21 8.29 -1.46 3.69
N VAL A 22 7.60 -1.83 2.60
CA VAL A 22 6.15 -2.06 2.63
C VAL A 22 5.74 -3.11 3.66
N ALA A 23 6.53 -4.18 3.80
CA ALA A 23 6.25 -5.27 4.74
C ALA A 23 6.09 -4.74 6.18
N GLY A 24 7.04 -3.91 6.64
CA GLY A 24 6.97 -3.32 7.98
C GLY A 24 5.92 -2.21 8.13
N VAL A 25 5.52 -1.55 7.04
CA VAL A 25 4.40 -0.59 7.09
C VAL A 25 3.08 -1.34 7.25
N MET A 26 2.89 -2.39 6.46
CA MET A 26 1.65 -3.14 6.38
C MET A 26 1.52 -4.20 7.47
N GLU A 27 2.58 -4.53 8.23
CA GLU A 27 2.51 -5.51 9.33
C GLU A 27 1.45 -5.16 10.39
N THR A 28 1.26 -3.85 10.63
CA THR A 28 0.31 -3.32 11.61
C THR A 28 -1.09 -3.15 11.05
N VAL A 29 -1.29 -3.47 9.77
CA VAL A 29 -2.55 -3.28 9.05
C VAL A 29 -3.10 -4.66 8.71
N PRO A 30 -4.32 -5.03 9.13
CA PRO A 30 -4.91 -6.30 8.74
C PRO A 30 -5.22 -6.31 7.24
N SER A 31 -5.07 -7.47 6.59
CA SER A 31 -5.23 -7.65 5.14
C SER A 31 -6.58 -7.16 4.59
N GLU A 32 -7.66 -7.20 5.37
CA GLU A 32 -8.99 -6.68 5.00
C GLU A 32 -9.03 -5.16 4.83
N GLN A 33 -8.13 -4.45 5.52
CA GLN A 33 -7.97 -3.01 5.40
C GLN A 33 -6.97 -2.61 4.32
N TRP A 34 -6.33 -3.56 3.64
CA TRP A 34 -5.39 -3.26 2.58
C TRP A 34 -6.12 -2.77 1.33
N CYS A 35 -5.54 -1.76 0.69
CA CYS A 35 -5.99 -1.28 -0.60
C CYS A 35 -6.12 -2.45 -1.61
N THR A 36 -7.26 -2.50 -2.30
CA THR A 36 -7.58 -3.56 -3.27
C THR A 36 -7.31 -3.12 -4.71
N CYS A 37 -6.85 -1.89 -4.92
CA CYS A 37 -6.53 -1.34 -6.25
C CYS A 37 -5.42 -2.15 -6.95
N ALA A 38 -5.40 -2.06 -8.27
CA ALA A 38 -4.37 -2.63 -9.13
C ALA A 38 -3.56 -1.49 -9.80
N PRO A 39 -2.31 -1.73 -10.23
CA PRO A 39 -1.55 -2.97 -10.11
C PRO A 39 -0.96 -3.17 -8.70
N ARG A 40 -1.00 -4.40 -8.20
CA ARG A 40 -0.32 -4.75 -6.94
C ARG A 40 1.18 -4.84 -7.18
N VAL A 41 1.96 -4.46 -6.17
CA VAL A 41 3.42 -4.57 -6.24
C VAL A 41 3.88 -5.86 -5.60
N GLN A 42 4.88 -6.51 -6.19
CA GLN A 42 5.52 -7.67 -5.58
C GLN A 42 6.81 -7.21 -4.89
N GLN A 43 6.91 -7.36 -3.58
CA GLN A 43 8.08 -6.99 -2.79
C GLN A 43 8.47 -8.17 -1.90
N GLN A 44 9.74 -8.60 -2.03
CA GLN A 44 10.28 -9.73 -1.27
C GLN A 44 9.42 -11.01 -1.36
N GLY A 45 8.85 -11.29 -2.53
CA GLY A 45 7.99 -12.46 -2.77
C GLY A 45 6.54 -12.31 -2.29
N HIS A 46 6.20 -11.24 -1.56
CA HIS A 46 4.83 -10.93 -1.14
C HIS A 46 4.19 -9.87 -2.03
N GLN A 47 2.89 -10.02 -2.24
CA GLN A 47 2.11 -9.08 -3.03
C GLN A 47 1.41 -8.06 -2.12
N TYR A 48 1.77 -6.79 -2.30
CA TYR A 48 1.23 -5.67 -1.53
C TYR A 48 0.39 -4.73 -2.41
N PRO A 49 -0.52 -3.95 -1.81
CA PRO A 49 -1.25 -2.92 -2.53
C PRO A 49 -0.34 -1.97 -3.31
N PRO A 50 -0.83 -1.30 -4.37
CA PRO A 50 -0.10 -0.23 -5.01
C PRO A 50 0.26 0.84 -3.99
N MET A 51 1.42 1.47 -4.18
CA MET A 51 1.76 2.68 -3.44
C MET A 51 0.60 3.68 -3.56
N GLY A 52 0.20 4.28 -2.43
CA GLY A 52 -0.81 5.32 -2.41
C GLY A 52 -0.38 6.50 -3.26
N SER A 53 -0.84 6.56 -4.50
CA SER A 53 -0.78 7.79 -5.28
C SER A 53 -1.99 8.63 -4.85
N LEU A 54 -1.75 9.69 -4.09
CA LEU A 54 -2.67 10.83 -4.08
C LEU A 54 -2.55 11.45 -5.46
N SER A 55 -3.30 10.99 -6.45
CA SER A 55 -3.61 11.79 -7.64
C SER A 55 -4.70 11.12 -8.47
N SER A 56 -5.87 11.74 -8.40
CA SER A 56 -6.80 11.91 -9.51
C SER A 56 -6.02 12.25 -10.80
N ALA A 57 -6.16 11.43 -11.84
CA ALA A 57 -6.11 11.79 -13.25
C ALA A 57 -6.35 10.53 -14.09
#